data_AF-A0AAU3GE62-F1
#
_entry.id   AF-A0AAU3GE62-F1
#
_cell.length_a   1.000
_cell.length_b   1.000
_cell.length_c   1.000
_cell.angle_alpha   90.00
_cell.angle_beta   90.00
_cell.angle_gamma   90.00
#
_symmetry.space_group_name_H-M   'P 1'
#
loop_
_entity.id
_entity.type
_entity.pdbx_description
1 polymer ?
#
loop_
_entity_poly.entity_id
_entity_poly.type
_entity_poly.pdbx_seq_one_letter_code
_entity_poly.pdbx_strand_id
1 'polypeptide(L)'
;MAETRVFHLGDILSITTERFVSPNGIGALYEILNWMTGDNLFTHQIPRASKECAPALLEQHPDLAQVTVPEDFGSEDAVLAWLNQQVRRFGETRPVAQLHPDDHTRIDPITEIRMIRPDMPIIGVEVPPSEQTGDGNG
;
A
#
# COMPACT_ATOMS: atom_id res chain seq x y z
N MET A 1 -18.63 -11.47 -10.69
CA MET A 1 -17.95 -10.16 -10.53
C MET A 1 -16.80 -10.39 -9.57
N ALA A 2 -15.63 -9.80 -9.81
CA ALA A 2 -14.52 -9.88 -8.84
C ALA A 2 -14.94 -9.18 -7.53
N GLU A 3 -14.47 -9.69 -6.39
CA GLU A 3 -14.69 -9.03 -5.10
C GLU A 3 -13.91 -7.71 -5.07
N THR A 4 -14.53 -6.65 -4.53
CA THR A 4 -13.94 -5.32 -4.46
C THR A 4 -14.03 -4.76 -3.04
N ARG A 5 -13.02 -3.98 -2.64
CA ARG A 5 -13.07 -3.13 -1.44
C ARG A 5 -12.94 -1.66 -1.81
N VAL A 6 -13.50 -0.78 -1.00
CA VAL A 6 -13.52 0.66 -1.26
C VAL A 6 -12.32 1.32 -0.59
N PHE A 7 -11.58 2.13 -1.34
CA PHE A 7 -10.40 2.87 -0.86
C PHE A 7 -10.52 4.35 -1.18
N HIS A 8 -9.81 5.18 -0.42
CA HIS A 8 -9.76 6.62 -0.67
C HIS A 8 -8.92 6.91 -1.92
N LEU A 9 -9.30 7.93 -2.69
CA LEU A 9 -8.62 8.32 -3.94
C LEU A 9 -7.12 8.56 -3.71
N GLY A 10 -6.78 9.21 -2.59
CA GLY A 10 -5.39 9.46 -2.21
C GLY A 10 -4.55 8.19 -2.00
N ASP A 11 -5.16 7.06 -1.61
CA ASP A 11 -4.46 5.78 -1.45
C ASP A 11 -4.09 5.20 -2.82
N ILE A 12 -5.05 5.25 -3.75
CA ILE A 12 -4.88 4.80 -5.14
C ILE A 12 -3.84 5.69 -5.84
N LEU A 13 -3.97 7.01 -5.74
CA LEU A 13 -3.03 7.95 -6.34
C LEU A 13 -1.63 7.79 -5.76
N SER A 14 -1.50 7.43 -4.48
CA SER A 14 -0.18 7.18 -3.89
C SER A 14 0.56 6.03 -4.57
N ILE A 15 -0.17 5.04 -5.09
CA ILE A 15 0.39 3.89 -5.78
C ILE A 15 0.63 4.22 -7.25
N THR A 16 -0.37 4.77 -7.94
CA THR A 16 -0.29 4.98 -9.41
C THR A 16 0.65 6.12 -9.81
N THR A 17 0.99 7.01 -8.88
CA THR A 17 1.86 8.18 -9.16
C THR A 17 3.20 8.12 -8.45
N GLU A 18 3.45 7.11 -7.61
CA GLU A 18 4.63 7.00 -6.74
C GLU A 18 4.84 8.21 -5.80
N ARG A 19 3.80 9.03 -5.57
CA ARG A 19 3.83 10.19 -4.66
C ARG A 19 2.90 9.96 -3.49
N PHE A 20 3.43 10.02 -2.28
CA PHE A 20 2.63 9.78 -1.08
C PHE A 20 1.68 10.95 -0.79
N VAL A 21 0.40 10.75 -1.13
CA VAL A 21 -0.68 11.75 -1.02
C VAL A 21 -1.90 11.20 -0.28
N SER A 22 -1.76 10.04 0.37
CA SER A 22 -2.82 9.42 1.16
C SER A 22 -3.08 10.25 2.43
N PRO A 23 -4.34 10.68 2.68
CA PRO A 23 -4.69 11.38 3.91
C PRO A 23 -4.74 10.44 5.13
N ASN A 24 -4.77 9.13 4.89
CA ASN A 24 -4.87 8.10 5.92
C ASN A 24 -3.50 7.53 6.32
N GLY A 25 -2.42 8.14 5.81
CA GLY A 25 -1.06 7.77 6.16
C GLY A 25 -0.64 6.41 5.57
N ILE A 26 0.51 5.90 6.05
CA ILE A 26 1.12 4.68 5.49
C ILE A 26 0.26 3.42 5.74
N GLY A 27 -0.55 3.42 6.80
CA GLY A 27 -1.45 2.31 7.12
C GLY A 27 -2.40 1.99 5.96
N ALA A 28 -2.97 3.02 5.33
CA ALA A 28 -3.87 2.82 4.19
C ALA A 28 -3.16 2.26 2.95
N LEU A 29 -1.87 2.56 2.76
CA LEU A 29 -1.06 1.94 1.70
C LEU A 29 -0.88 0.44 1.96
N TYR A 30 -0.65 0.02 3.21
CA TYR A 30 -0.66 -1.40 3.54
C TYR A 30 -2.01 -2.03 3.27
N GLU A 31 -3.11 -1.39 3.66
CA GLU A 31 -4.45 -1.93 3.49
C GLU A 31 -4.79 -2.21 2.01
N ILE A 32 -4.57 -1.22 1.13
CA ILE A 32 -4.85 -1.41 -0.30
C ILE A 32 -3.88 -2.39 -0.97
N LEU A 33 -2.58 -2.35 -0.63
CA LEU A 33 -1.60 -3.25 -1.25
C LEU A 33 -1.79 -4.69 -0.77
N ASN A 34 -2.02 -4.91 0.53
CA ASN A 34 -2.33 -6.24 1.07
C ASN A 34 -3.65 -6.76 0.52
N TRP A 35 -4.65 -5.90 0.34
CA TRP A 35 -5.89 -6.29 -0.33
C TRP A 35 -5.64 -6.73 -1.77
N MET A 36 -4.97 -5.91 -2.56
CA MET A 36 -4.73 -6.17 -3.98
C MET A 36 -3.89 -7.43 -4.19
N THR A 37 -2.83 -7.60 -3.41
CA THR A 37 -1.87 -8.71 -3.56
C THR A 37 -2.32 -9.99 -2.86
N GLY A 38 -3.24 -9.89 -1.89
CA GLY A 38 -3.55 -11.00 -0.97
C GLY A 38 -2.39 -11.35 -0.03
N ASP A 39 -1.43 -10.43 0.16
CA ASP A 39 -0.25 -10.63 1.01
C ASP A 39 -0.34 -9.83 2.32
N ASN A 40 0.64 -10.02 3.20
CA ASN A 40 0.91 -9.23 4.39
C ASN A 40 2.32 -8.65 4.31
N LEU A 41 2.42 -7.53 3.58
CA LEU A 41 3.68 -6.91 3.18
C LEU A 41 4.41 -6.24 4.36
N PHE A 42 5.74 -6.23 4.27
CA PHE A 42 6.62 -5.42 5.11
C PHE A 42 6.99 -4.10 4.42
N THR A 43 7.41 -3.08 5.17
CA THR A 43 7.68 -1.73 4.65
C THR A 43 8.59 -1.72 3.42
N HIS A 44 9.64 -2.54 3.41
CA HIS A 44 10.60 -2.60 2.30
C HIS A 44 10.05 -3.26 1.03
N GLN A 45 8.93 -3.97 1.11
CA GLN A 45 8.28 -4.64 -0.02
C GLN A 45 7.27 -3.73 -0.72
N ILE A 46 6.82 -2.66 -0.05
CA ILE A 46 5.85 -1.68 -0.59
C ILE A 46 6.26 -1.17 -1.98
N PRO A 47 7.51 -0.73 -2.24
CA PRO A 47 7.85 -0.16 -3.53
C PRO A 47 7.66 -1.12 -4.71
N ARG A 48 7.95 -2.42 -4.52
CA ARG A 48 7.71 -3.44 -5.55
C ARG A 48 6.23 -3.70 -5.70
N ALA A 49 5.52 -3.94 -4.59
CA ALA A 49 4.08 -4.20 -4.62
C ALA A 49 3.30 -3.04 -5.27
N SER A 50 3.68 -1.78 -5.00
CA SER A 50 3.10 -0.60 -5.66
C SER A 50 3.29 -0.64 -7.18
N LYS A 51 4.49 -1.03 -7.66
CA LYS A 51 4.76 -1.15 -9.11
C LYS A 51 3.95 -2.26 -9.76
N GLU A 52 3.74 -3.37 -9.08
CA GLU A 52 2.89 -4.47 -9.54
C GLU A 52 1.41 -4.07 -9.57
N CYS A 53 0.94 -3.33 -8.56
CA CYS A 53 -0.46 -2.91 -8.44
C CYS A 53 -0.83 -1.73 -9.37
N ALA A 54 0.10 -0.83 -9.67
CA ALA A 54 -0.18 0.41 -10.39
C ALA A 54 -0.83 0.19 -11.77
N PRO A 55 -0.35 -0.71 -12.65
CA PRO A 55 -1.00 -0.97 -13.94
C PRO A 55 -2.45 -1.45 -13.80
N ALA A 56 -2.71 -2.37 -12.86
CA ALA A 56 -4.04 -2.89 -12.61
C ALA A 56 -5.00 -1.82 -12.04
N LEU A 57 -4.51 -0.95 -11.15
CA LEU A 57 -5.30 0.20 -10.67
C LEU A 57 -5.67 1.15 -11.81
N LEU A 58 -4.76 1.38 -12.76
CA LEU A 58 -5.02 2.23 -13.93
C LEU A 58 -5.96 1.54 -14.94
N GLU A 59 -5.92 0.22 -15.07
CA GLU A 59 -6.90 -0.52 -15.88
C GLU A 59 -8.31 -0.45 -15.24
N GLN A 60 -8.40 -0.59 -13.92
CA GLN A 60 -9.65 -0.45 -13.17
C GLN A 60 -10.19 0.99 -13.18
N HIS A 61 -9.30 1.99 -13.21
CA HIS A 61 -9.62 3.42 -13.16
C HIS A 61 -8.86 4.23 -14.23
N PRO A 62 -9.21 4.07 -15.53
CA PRO A 62 -8.45 4.68 -16.62
C PRO A 62 -8.43 6.22 -16.58
N ASP A 63 -9.42 6.84 -15.95
CA ASP A 63 -9.48 8.28 -15.75
C ASP A 63 -8.37 8.82 -14.85
N LEU A 64 -7.73 7.99 -14.02
CA LEU A 64 -6.63 8.39 -13.15
C LEU A 64 -5.28 8.44 -13.87
N ALA A 65 -5.13 7.83 -15.05
CA ALA A 65 -3.89 7.83 -15.83
C ALA A 65 -3.44 9.25 -16.27
N GLN A 66 -4.37 10.21 -16.27
CA GLN A 66 -4.09 11.61 -16.61
C GLN A 66 -3.62 12.45 -15.41
N VAL A 67 -3.64 11.90 -14.19
CA VAL A 67 -3.30 12.65 -12.98
C VAL A 67 -1.80 12.89 -12.94
N THR A 68 -1.42 14.16 -12.96
CA THR A 68 -0.03 14.59 -12.75
C THR A 68 0.08 15.21 -11.36
N VAL A 69 0.99 14.68 -10.55
CA VAL A 69 1.28 15.20 -9.22
C VAL A 69 2.35 16.29 -9.32
N PRO A 70 2.20 17.44 -8.65
CA PRO A 70 3.25 18.45 -8.57
C PRO A 70 4.60 17.84 -8.14
N GLU A 71 5.70 18.33 -8.73
CA GLU A 71 7.04 17.90 -8.35
C GLU A 71 7.38 18.26 -6.90
N ASP A 72 6.89 19.42 -6.46
CA ASP A 72 7.00 19.91 -5.10
C ASP A 72 5.67 20.55 -4.66
N PHE A 73 5.21 20.19 -3.47
CA PHE A 73 4.04 20.78 -2.84
C PHE A 73 4.40 21.96 -1.92
N GLY A 74 5.63 22.02 -1.41
CA GLY A 74 6.08 23.02 -0.44
C GLY A 74 5.53 22.85 0.99
N SER A 75 4.36 22.22 1.18
CA SER A 75 3.78 21.94 2.51
C SER A 75 2.76 20.80 2.49
N GLU A 76 2.41 20.30 3.68
CA GLU A 76 1.32 19.34 3.86
C GLU A 76 -0.05 19.93 3.49
N ASP A 77 -0.32 21.19 3.85
CA ASP A 77 -1.54 21.89 3.47
C ASP A 77 -1.73 21.95 1.94
N ALA A 78 -0.63 22.12 1.19
CA ALA A 78 -0.67 22.13 -0.27
C ALA A 78 -0.98 20.73 -0.84
N VAL A 79 -0.49 19.66 -0.21
CA VAL A 79 -0.87 18.27 -0.55
C VAL A 79 -2.37 18.09 -0.36
N LEU A 80 -2.90 18.46 0.81
CA LEU A 80 -4.31 18.35 1.14
C LEU A 80 -5.19 19.19 0.20
N ALA A 81 -4.77 20.41 -0.11
CA ALA A 81 -5.49 21.28 -1.04
C ALA A 81 -5.54 20.67 -2.46
N TRP A 82 -4.42 20.13 -2.94
CA TRP A 82 -4.35 19.45 -4.23
C TRP A 82 -5.21 18.17 -4.25
N LEU A 83 -5.14 17.36 -3.20
CA LEU A 83 -5.92 16.13 -3.08
C LEU A 83 -7.42 16.44 -3.09
N ASN A 84 -7.86 17.49 -2.37
CA ASN A 84 -9.24 17.95 -2.38
C ASN A 84 -9.72 18.36 -3.79
N GLN A 85 -8.83 18.92 -4.63
CA GLN A 85 -9.16 19.20 -6.04
C GLN A 85 -9.34 17.89 -6.84
N GLN A 86 -8.50 16.89 -6.61
CA GLN A 86 -8.64 15.59 -7.27
C GLN A 86 -9.92 14.87 -6.81
N VAL A 87 -10.24 14.90 -5.51
CA VAL A 87 -11.48 14.35 -4.95
C VAL A 87 -12.72 15.01 -5.57
N ARG A 88 -12.72 16.33 -5.76
CA ARG A 88 -13.83 17.03 -6.44
C ARG A 88 -13.96 16.61 -7.91
N ARG A 89 -12.86 16.26 -8.58
CA ARG A 89 -12.83 15.90 -9.99
C ARG A 89 -13.16 14.42 -10.23
N PHE A 90 -12.66 13.54 -9.39
CA PHE A 90 -12.68 12.08 -9.59
C PHE A 90 -13.46 11.33 -8.50
N GLY A 91 -14.10 12.02 -7.56
CA GLY A 91 -14.75 11.40 -6.41
C GLY A 91 -13.77 11.00 -5.31
N GLU A 92 -14.29 10.82 -4.10
CA GLU A 92 -13.47 10.61 -2.89
C GLU A 92 -12.98 9.17 -2.73
N THR A 93 -13.80 8.20 -3.13
CA THR A 93 -13.49 6.78 -2.95
C THR A 93 -13.78 5.99 -4.21
N ARG A 94 -13.07 4.88 -4.41
CA ARG A 94 -13.24 3.98 -5.56
C ARG A 94 -13.18 2.51 -5.14
N PRO A 95 -13.96 1.63 -5.79
CA PRO A 95 -13.86 0.19 -5.57
C PRO A 95 -12.61 -0.38 -6.27
N VAL A 96 -11.81 -1.14 -5.56
CA VAL A 96 -10.58 -1.78 -6.04
C VAL A 96 -10.72 -3.29 -5.92
N ALA A 97 -10.50 -3.99 -7.03
CA ALA A 97 -10.42 -5.45 -7.09
C ALA A 97 -9.01 -5.93 -6.78
N GLN A 98 -8.90 -7.19 -6.37
CA GLN A 98 -7.61 -7.86 -6.23
C GLN A 98 -6.89 -7.99 -7.57
N LEU A 99 -5.56 -8.10 -7.49
CA LEU A 99 -4.70 -8.41 -8.62
C LEU A 99 -4.93 -9.85 -9.09
N HIS A 100 -4.67 -10.14 -10.36
CA HIS A 100 -4.57 -11.54 -10.78
C HIS A 100 -3.38 -12.19 -10.05
N PRO A 101 -3.46 -13.47 -9.61
CA PRO A 101 -2.37 -14.13 -8.92
C PRO A 101 -1.03 -14.13 -9.69
N ASP A 102 -1.10 -14.17 -11.02
CA ASP A 102 0.09 -14.17 -11.89
C ASP A 102 0.78 -12.80 -11.98
N ASP A 103 0.09 -11.72 -11.58
CA ASP A 103 0.63 -10.36 -11.64
C ASP A 103 1.35 -9.96 -10.35
N HIS A 104 1.32 -10.80 -9.30
CA HIS A 104 1.98 -10.56 -8.02
C HIS A 104 3.06 -11.62 -7.74
N THR A 105 4.29 -11.15 -7.50
CA THR A 105 5.37 -12.05 -7.04
C THR A 105 5.43 -12.06 -5.53
N ARG A 106 5.09 -13.19 -4.90
CA ARG A 106 5.26 -13.38 -3.45
C ARG A 106 6.73 -13.69 -3.14
N ILE A 107 7.38 -12.83 -2.35
CA ILE A 107 8.76 -13.02 -1.88
C ILE A 107 8.75 -13.01 -0.35
N ASP A 108 9.42 -14.00 0.27
CA ASP A 108 9.64 -14.01 1.71
C ASP A 108 10.32 -12.69 2.16
N PRO A 109 9.82 -12.00 3.19
CA PRO A 109 10.33 -10.68 3.57
C PRO A 109 11.83 -10.66 3.91
N ILE A 110 12.36 -11.74 4.50
CA ILE A 110 13.79 -11.88 4.84
C ILE A 110 14.63 -12.13 3.59
N THR A 111 14.09 -12.88 2.64
CA THR A 111 14.70 -13.08 1.33
C THR A 111 14.75 -11.78 0.53
N GLU A 112 13.65 -11.03 0.49
CA GLU A 112 13.57 -9.77 -0.25
C GLU A 112 14.51 -8.69 0.32
N ILE A 113 14.59 -8.55 1.65
CA ILE A 113 15.52 -7.56 2.24
C ILE A 113 16.98 -7.90 1.93
N ARG A 114 17.35 -9.18 1.80
CA ARG A 114 18.70 -9.59 1.38
C ARG A 114 18.98 -9.25 -0.08
N MET A 115 17.96 -9.27 -0.95
CA MET A 115 18.11 -8.84 -2.35
C MET A 115 18.37 -7.33 -2.45
N ILE A 116 17.71 -6.53 -1.59
CA ILE A 116 17.83 -5.07 -1.57
C ILE A 116 19.12 -4.64 -0.84
N ARG A 117 19.48 -5.34 0.23
CA ARG A 117 20.61 -5.02 1.12
C ARG A 117 21.42 -6.28 1.45
N PRO A 118 22.23 -6.79 0.50
CA PRO A 118 22.97 -8.04 0.69
C PRO A 118 23.95 -8.00 1.88
N ASP A 119 24.47 -6.81 2.19
CA ASP A 119 25.45 -6.60 3.26
C ASP A 119 24.84 -6.31 4.63
N MET A 120 23.51 -6.27 4.77
CA MET A 120 22.86 -5.94 6.04
C MET A 120 22.80 -7.17 6.96
N PRO A 121 23.41 -7.13 8.16
CA PRO A 121 23.27 -8.21 9.13
C PRO A 121 21.81 -8.34 9.59
N ILE A 122 21.28 -9.56 9.63
CA ILE A 122 19.94 -9.86 10.15
C ILE A 122 20.10 -10.62 11.45
N ILE A 123 19.58 -10.06 12.55
CA ILE A 123 19.60 -10.68 13.87
C ILE A 123 18.23 -11.29 14.13
N GLY A 124 18.16 -12.63 14.16
CA GLY A 124 16.96 -13.34 14.61
C GLY A 124 16.84 -13.25 16.13
N VAL A 125 15.72 -12.73 16.62
CA VAL A 125 15.39 -12.75 18.05
C VAL A 125 14.31 -13.80 18.26
N GLU A 126 14.65 -14.89 18.96
CA GLU A 126 13.68 -15.89 19.40
C GLU A 126 12.97 -15.36 20.65
N VAL A 127 11.67 -15.10 20.54
CA VAL A 127 10.86 -14.78 21.72
C VAL A 127 10.47 -16.11 22.37
N PRO A 128 10.89 -16.38 23.61
CA PRO A 128 10.48 -17.60 24.30
C PRO A 128 8.95 -17.61 24.45
N PRO A 129 8.31 -18.78 24.45
CA PRO A 129 6.87 -18.87 24.65
C PRO A 129 6.50 -18.17 25.96
N SER A 130 5.56 -17.23 25.89
CA SER A 130 5.04 -16.55 27.08
C SER A 130 4.44 -17.58 28.02
N GLU A 131 4.91 -17.64 29.27
CA GLU A 131 4.21 -18.36 30.33
C GLU A 131 2.80 -17.78 30.44
N GLN A 132 1.79 -18.53 29.97
CA GLN A 132 0.41 -18.25 30.31
C GLN A 132 0.27 -18.51 31.82
N THR A 133 0.54 -17.51 32.65
CA THR A 133 0.07 -17.51 34.03
C THR A 133 -1.45 -17.55 33.98
N GLY A 134 -1.99 -18.74 34.20
CA GLY A 134 -3.42 -18.94 34.41
C GLY A 134 -3.81 -18.32 35.74
N ASP A 135 -4.63 -17.27 35.68
CA ASP A 135 -5.44 -16.75 36.77
C ASP A 135 -6.83 -16.53 36.17
N GLY A 136 -7.95 -17.03 36.70
CA GLY A 136 -8.22 -17.82 37.88
C GLY A 136 -9.73 -18.07 37.86
N ASN A 137 -10.15 -19.29 38.16
CA ASN A 137 -11.55 -19.59 38.44
C ASN A 137 -11.76 -19.38 39.95
N GLY A 138 -12.65 -18.46 40.31
CA GLY A 138 -13.06 -18.17 41.68
C GLY A 138 -14.40 -17.45 41.70
#